data_AF-A0A9R1D0S7-F1
#
_entry.id   AF-A0A9R1D0S7-F1
#
_cell.length_a   1.000
_cell.length_b   1.000
_cell.length_c   1.000
_cell.angle_alpha   90.00
_cell.angle_beta   90.00
_cell.angle_gamma   90.00
#
_symmetry.space_group_name_H-M   'P 1'
#
loop_
_entity.id
_entity.type
_entity.pdbx_description
1 polymer ?
#
loop_
_entity_poly.entity_id
_entity_poly.type
_entity_poly.pdbx_seq_one_letter_code
_entity_poly.pdbx_strand_id
1 'polypeptide(L)'
;MPGPKPNPTNTLPQAYKLVHQILSSAKPGLHTKDIVKQGVALYADRLPPHAFEIEEPVDERKHKGKKRHIPEPKLVPQGHPFISTSFLKNHVLPTLQSQNLIHKHVVHLDDSESAPSTPSKRGNAKRQFVWSLRDLPDVESQSTSWSYSEHWQRLLSGAHPEEVGAEYKHFLEQLKKDERRHAIESGAERRTEEEIWAWKDRKVGVTTEKERGHLNKRRELKRPQKEWKRYDRWQQLFRDQETATV
;
A
#
# COMPACT_ATOMS: atom_id res chain seq x y z
N MET A 1 -26.16 -17.82 -30.51
CA MET A 1 -26.40 -17.77 -29.04
C MET A 1 -25.13 -17.22 -28.39
N PRO A 2 -25.13 -16.02 -27.81
CA PRO A 2 -23.97 -15.54 -27.05
C PRO A 2 -23.81 -16.42 -25.81
N GLY A 3 -22.63 -17.04 -25.64
CA GLY A 3 -22.33 -17.90 -24.50
C GLY A 3 -22.42 -17.16 -23.16
N PRO A 4 -22.53 -17.89 -22.03
CA PRO A 4 -22.63 -17.28 -20.71
C PRO A 4 -21.42 -16.37 -20.48
N LYS A 5 -21.69 -15.10 -20.16
CA LYS A 5 -20.65 -14.14 -19.80
C LYS A 5 -19.94 -14.69 -18.56
N PRO A 6 -18.60 -14.78 -18.54
CA PRO A 6 -17.88 -15.28 -17.38
C PRO A 6 -18.18 -14.36 -16.19
N ASN A 7 -18.67 -14.95 -15.09
CA ASN A 7 -18.85 -14.21 -13.85
C ASN A 7 -17.47 -13.71 -13.38
N PRO A 8 -17.29 -12.39 -13.19
CA PRO A 8 -15.98 -11.78 -12.93
C PRO A 8 -15.35 -12.24 -11.60
N THR A 9 -16.16 -12.79 -10.69
CA THR A 9 -15.70 -13.26 -9.37
C THR A 9 -14.92 -14.57 -9.43
N ASN A 10 -15.20 -15.45 -10.38
CA ASN A 10 -14.52 -16.75 -10.48
C ASN A 10 -13.17 -16.67 -11.25
N THR A 11 -12.93 -15.57 -11.97
CA THR A 11 -11.69 -15.39 -12.75
C THR A 11 -10.58 -14.69 -11.97
N LEU A 12 -10.89 -14.00 -10.88
CA LEU A 12 -9.94 -13.25 -10.06
C LEU A 12 -8.81 -14.10 -9.47
N PRO A 13 -9.07 -15.26 -8.84
CA PRO A 13 -8.00 -16.07 -8.26
C PRO A 13 -7.00 -16.54 -9.33
N GLN A 14 -7.52 -16.86 -10.52
CA GLN A 14 -6.71 -17.26 -11.66
C GLN A 14 -5.90 -16.08 -12.24
N ALA A 15 -6.48 -14.88 -12.26
CA ALA A 15 -5.76 -13.66 -12.64
C ALA A 15 -4.61 -13.37 -11.67
N TYR A 16 -4.84 -13.50 -10.35
CA TYR A 16 -3.78 -13.36 -9.34
C TYR A 16 -2.68 -14.41 -9.49
N LYS A 17 -3.03 -15.67 -9.76
CA LYS A 17 -2.06 -16.75 -10.06
C LYS A 17 -1.15 -16.40 -11.24
N LEU A 18 -1.73 -15.94 -12.34
CA LEU A 18 -0.95 -15.57 -13.53
C LEU A 18 -0.02 -14.38 -13.23
N VAL A 19 -0.51 -13.33 -12.57
CA VAL A 19 0.34 -12.18 -12.21
C VAL A 19 1.47 -12.60 -11.29
N HIS A 20 1.19 -13.42 -10.27
CA HIS A 20 2.21 -13.92 -9.35
C HIS A 20 3.28 -14.74 -10.08
N GLN A 21 2.86 -15.69 -10.93
CA GLN A 21 3.77 -16.53 -11.71
C GLN A 21 4.65 -15.69 -12.65
N ILE A 22 4.06 -14.73 -13.37
CA ILE A 22 4.76 -13.85 -14.32
C ILE A 22 5.78 -12.95 -13.61
N LEU A 23 5.39 -12.33 -12.50
CA LEU A 23 6.28 -11.42 -11.78
C LEU A 23 7.34 -12.18 -10.97
N SER A 24 7.09 -13.44 -10.59
CA SER A 24 8.10 -14.28 -9.93
C SER A 24 9.25 -14.68 -10.85
N SER A 25 9.00 -14.82 -12.17
CA SER A 25 10.02 -15.14 -13.15
C SER A 25 10.78 -13.92 -13.67
N ALA A 26 10.18 -12.72 -13.62
CA ALA A 26 10.74 -11.49 -14.17
C ALA A 26 11.21 -10.51 -13.08
N LYS A 27 12.43 -10.74 -12.56
CA LYS A 27 13.05 -9.93 -11.49
C LYS A 27 13.18 -8.41 -11.74
N PRO A 28 13.49 -7.90 -12.96
CA PRO A 28 13.53 -6.45 -13.18
C PRO A 28 12.12 -5.82 -13.28
N GLY A 29 11.07 -6.63 -13.12
CA GLY A 29 9.68 -6.26 -13.29
C GLY A 29 9.25 -6.17 -14.76
N LEU A 30 7.94 -6.10 -14.99
CA LEU A 30 7.35 -6.06 -16.33
C LEU A 30 6.35 -4.91 -16.51
N HIS A 31 6.25 -4.40 -17.75
CA HIS A 31 5.15 -3.51 -18.11
C HIS A 31 3.84 -4.29 -18.20
N THR A 32 2.73 -3.56 -18.03
CA THR A 32 1.41 -4.17 -18.11
C THR A 32 1.13 -4.83 -19.46
N LYS A 33 1.67 -4.31 -20.57
CA LYS A 33 1.57 -4.96 -21.88
C LYS A 33 2.29 -6.30 -21.93
N ASP A 34 3.44 -6.40 -21.26
CA ASP A 34 4.24 -7.63 -21.24
C ASP A 34 3.63 -8.66 -20.29
N ILE A 35 3.06 -8.21 -19.16
CA ILE A 35 2.25 -9.08 -18.28
C ILE A 35 1.06 -9.66 -19.05
N VAL A 36 0.36 -8.85 -19.87
CA VAL A 36 -0.74 -9.34 -20.70
C VAL A 36 -0.24 -10.38 -21.70
N LYS A 37 0.82 -10.09 -22.46
CA LYS A 37 1.38 -11.02 -23.46
C LYS A 37 1.79 -12.36 -22.84
N GLN A 38 2.52 -12.32 -21.73
CA GLN A 38 2.95 -13.54 -21.03
C GLN A 38 1.76 -14.28 -20.42
N GLY A 39 0.78 -13.57 -19.86
CA GLY A 39 -0.43 -14.20 -19.33
C GLY A 39 -1.23 -14.93 -20.41
N VAL A 40 -1.40 -14.30 -21.57
CA VAL A 40 -2.08 -14.94 -22.72
C VAL A 40 -1.30 -16.15 -23.21
N ALA A 41 0.03 -16.06 -23.31
CA ALA A 41 0.87 -17.20 -23.72
C ALA A 41 0.77 -18.37 -22.73
N LEU A 42 0.81 -18.11 -21.42
CA LEU A 42 0.71 -19.14 -20.38
C LEU A 42 -0.69 -19.77 -20.27
N TYR A 43 -1.73 -19.05 -20.70
CA TYR A 43 -3.11 -19.50 -20.64
C TYR A 43 -3.66 -19.97 -21.99
N ALA A 44 -2.82 -20.01 -23.04
CA ALA A 44 -3.23 -20.32 -24.41
C ALA A 44 -3.90 -21.69 -24.54
N ASP A 45 -3.34 -22.71 -23.89
CA ASP A 45 -3.83 -24.11 -23.95
C ASP A 45 -5.22 -24.30 -23.32
N ARG A 46 -5.66 -23.34 -22.50
CA ARG A 46 -6.95 -23.40 -21.79
C ARG A 46 -8.04 -22.59 -22.49
N LEU A 47 -7.70 -21.89 -23.56
CA LEU A 47 -8.63 -21.10 -24.33
C LEU A 47 -9.10 -21.89 -25.54
N PRO A 48 -10.39 -21.81 -25.89
CA PRO A 48 -10.86 -22.44 -27.11
C PRO A 48 -10.29 -21.71 -28.34
N PRO A 49 -10.12 -22.39 -29.49
CA PRO A 49 -9.47 -21.80 -30.68
C PRO A 49 -10.12 -20.50 -31.18
N HIS A 50 -11.44 -20.38 -31.03
CA HIS A 50 -12.22 -19.19 -31.42
C HIS A 50 -11.98 -17.97 -30.49
N ALA A 51 -11.34 -18.13 -29.34
CA ALA A 51 -11.05 -17.03 -28.41
C ALA A 51 -10.05 -16.01 -28.98
N PHE A 52 -9.26 -16.42 -29.98
CA PHE A 52 -8.28 -15.59 -30.67
C PHE A 52 -8.84 -14.93 -31.94
N GLU A 53 -10.12 -15.14 -32.26
CA GLU A 53 -10.77 -14.41 -33.33
C GLU A 53 -10.86 -12.93 -32.95
N ILE A 54 -10.03 -12.11 -33.60
CA ILE A 54 -9.97 -10.67 -33.39
C ILE A 54 -11.26 -10.09 -33.96
N GLU A 55 -12.27 -9.86 -33.11
CA GLU A 55 -13.42 -9.03 -33.49
C GLU A 55 -12.88 -7.69 -34.01
N GLU A 56 -13.22 -7.37 -35.27
CA GLU A 56 -12.83 -6.11 -35.88
C GLU A 56 -13.22 -4.93 -34.97
N PRO A 57 -12.33 -3.95 -34.80
CA PRO A 57 -12.62 -2.80 -33.97
C PRO A 57 -13.86 -2.08 -34.53
N VAL A 58 -14.98 -2.16 -33.82
CA VAL A 58 -16.16 -1.37 -34.12
C VAL A 58 -15.78 0.10 -33.92
N ASP A 59 -15.79 0.86 -35.01
CA ASP A 59 -15.47 2.29 -35.02
C ASP A 59 -16.48 3.04 -34.14
N GLU A 60 -16.13 3.26 -32.87
CA GLU A 60 -16.96 4.04 -31.96
C GLU A 60 -16.88 5.53 -32.34
N ARG A 61 -17.97 5.99 -32.96
CA ARG A 61 -18.47 7.37 -33.10
C ARG A 61 -17.42 8.48 -33.16
N LYS A 62 -17.35 9.15 -34.32
CA LYS A 62 -16.62 10.41 -34.55
C LYS A 62 -16.95 11.47 -33.48
N HIS A 63 -16.08 11.63 -32.49
CA HIS A 63 -16.10 12.81 -31.64
C HIS A 63 -15.60 14.02 -32.45
N LYS A 64 -16.52 14.95 -32.75
CA LYS A 64 -16.26 16.17 -33.51
C LYS A 64 -15.15 16.98 -32.80
N GLY A 65 -13.99 17.14 -33.46
CA GLY A 65 -12.93 18.08 -33.04
C GLY A 65 -11.71 17.50 -32.30
N LYS A 66 -11.60 16.19 -32.06
CA LYS A 66 -10.35 15.57 -31.55
C LYS A 66 -9.94 14.42 -32.47
N LYS A 67 -8.63 14.17 -32.58
CA LYS A 67 -8.02 13.11 -33.43
C LYS A 67 -8.84 11.82 -33.31
N ARG A 68 -9.06 11.12 -34.44
CA ARG A 68 -9.78 9.83 -34.47
C ARG A 68 -9.22 8.94 -33.35
N HIS A 69 -10.08 8.53 -32.43
CA HIS A 69 -9.72 7.55 -31.42
C HIS A 69 -9.47 6.24 -32.16
N ILE A 70 -8.22 5.81 -32.23
CA ILE A 70 -7.87 4.50 -32.76
C ILE A 70 -8.11 3.54 -31.59
N PRO A 71 -9.16 2.70 -31.62
CA PRO A 71 -9.38 1.72 -30.56
C PRO A 71 -8.13 0.85 -30.42
N GLU A 72 -7.60 0.75 -29.20
CA GLU A 72 -6.45 -0.11 -28.92
C GLU A 72 -6.82 -1.56 -29.25
N PRO A 73 -5.92 -2.33 -29.90
CA PRO A 73 -6.20 -3.73 -30.21
C PRO A 73 -6.52 -4.48 -28.92
N LYS A 74 -7.56 -5.31 -28.94
CA LYS A 74 -7.89 -6.23 -27.84
C LYS A 74 -6.72 -7.21 -27.67
N LEU A 75 -5.83 -6.92 -26.72
CA LEU A 75 -4.66 -7.76 -26.41
C LEU A 75 -5.03 -9.01 -25.61
N VAL A 76 -6.24 -9.07 -25.05
CA VAL A 76 -6.72 -10.16 -24.19
C VAL A 76 -7.84 -10.90 -24.92
N PRO A 77 -7.69 -12.20 -25.22
CA PRO A 77 -8.71 -13.00 -25.87
C PRO A 77 -9.91 -13.23 -24.93
N GLN A 78 -11.08 -13.51 -25.52
CA GLN A 78 -12.30 -13.74 -24.74
C GLN A 78 -12.16 -15.00 -23.87
N GLY A 79 -12.63 -14.93 -22.63
CA GLY A 79 -12.53 -16.04 -21.66
C GLY A 79 -11.20 -16.12 -20.91
N HIS A 80 -10.23 -15.23 -21.20
CA HIS A 80 -9.00 -15.13 -20.43
C HIS A 80 -9.26 -14.58 -19.01
N PRO A 81 -8.54 -15.05 -17.96
CA PRO A 81 -8.74 -14.61 -16.58
C PRO A 81 -8.60 -13.09 -16.33
N PHE A 82 -7.78 -12.42 -17.13
CA PHE A 82 -7.66 -10.96 -17.10
C PHE A 82 -8.91 -10.23 -17.58
N ILE A 83 -9.84 -10.87 -18.28
CA ILE A 83 -11.06 -10.32 -18.88
C ILE A 83 -10.79 -9.27 -19.97
N SER A 84 -9.98 -8.25 -19.66
CA SER A 84 -9.54 -7.18 -20.54
C SER A 84 -8.24 -6.56 -19.99
N THR A 85 -7.56 -5.77 -20.82
CA THR A 85 -6.39 -5.00 -20.37
C THR A 85 -6.74 -3.95 -19.31
N SER A 86 -7.95 -3.37 -19.38
CA SER A 86 -8.45 -2.39 -18.41
C SER A 86 -8.76 -3.03 -17.07
N PHE A 87 -9.33 -4.24 -17.05
CA PHE A 87 -9.57 -4.96 -15.80
C PHE A 87 -8.27 -5.30 -15.06
N LEU A 88 -7.23 -5.76 -15.77
CA LEU A 88 -5.90 -5.95 -15.20
C LEU A 88 -5.35 -4.63 -14.61
N LYS A 89 -5.42 -3.53 -15.36
CA LYS A 89 -4.89 -2.20 -14.96
C LYS A 89 -5.63 -1.56 -13.80
N ASN A 90 -6.95 -1.73 -13.72
CA ASN A 90 -7.81 -0.96 -12.82
C ASN A 90 -8.28 -1.75 -11.61
N HIS A 91 -8.28 -3.09 -11.68
CA HIS A 91 -8.71 -3.95 -10.57
C HIS A 91 -7.55 -4.81 -10.07
N VAL A 92 -7.02 -5.71 -10.89
CA VAL A 92 -6.06 -6.72 -10.43
C VAL A 92 -4.76 -6.09 -9.88
N LEU A 93 -4.09 -5.25 -10.68
CA LEU A 93 -2.82 -4.64 -10.27
C LEU A 93 -2.99 -3.66 -9.10
N PRO A 94 -4.00 -2.75 -9.09
CA PRO A 94 -4.22 -1.87 -7.95
C PRO A 94 -4.56 -2.61 -6.66
N THR A 95 -5.34 -3.70 -6.71
CA THR A 95 -5.64 -4.51 -5.53
C THR A 95 -4.36 -5.09 -4.94
N LEU A 96 -3.54 -5.75 -5.76
CA LEU A 96 -2.25 -6.32 -5.32
C LEU A 96 -1.28 -5.25 -4.79
N GLN A 97 -1.26 -4.07 -5.42
CA GLN A 97 -0.45 -2.94 -4.98
C GLN A 97 -0.92 -2.40 -3.62
N SER A 98 -2.24 -2.25 -3.43
CA SER A 98 -2.82 -1.72 -2.19
C SER A 98 -2.56 -2.60 -0.97
N GLN A 99 -2.35 -3.90 -1.21
CA GLN A 99 -2.02 -4.91 -0.21
C GLN A 99 -0.51 -5.17 -0.11
N ASN A 100 0.29 -4.32 -0.77
CA ASN A 100 1.75 -4.36 -0.72
C ASN A 100 2.36 -5.70 -1.17
N LEU A 101 1.72 -6.35 -2.14
CA LEU A 101 2.16 -7.61 -2.75
C LEU A 101 2.98 -7.39 -4.02
N ILE A 102 2.71 -6.31 -4.73
CA ILE A 102 3.47 -5.87 -5.91
C ILE A 102 3.82 -4.41 -5.78
N HIS A 103 4.91 -4.00 -6.42
CA HIS A 103 5.34 -2.61 -6.48
C HIS A 103 5.29 -2.07 -7.89
N LYS A 104 5.01 -0.77 -7.98
CA LYS A 104 5.02 -0.01 -9.23
C LYS A 104 6.22 0.91 -9.22
N HIS A 105 7.24 0.58 -10.00
CA HIS A 105 8.44 1.38 -10.14
C HIS A 105 8.37 2.26 -11.39
N VAL A 106 8.97 3.43 -11.32
CA VAL A 106 9.15 4.32 -12.48
C VAL A 106 10.52 4.05 -13.07
N VAL A 107 10.54 3.57 -14.31
CA VAL A 107 11.76 3.46 -15.09
C VAL A 107 11.89 4.70 -15.97
N HIS A 108 13.05 5.34 -15.89
CA HIS A 108 13.46 6.41 -16.79
C HIS A 108 14.21 5.76 -17.94
N LEU A 109 13.66 5.90 -19.15
CA LEU A 109 14.44 5.64 -20.34
C LEU A 109 15.27 6.90 -20.57
N ASP A 110 16.56 6.81 -20.27
CA ASP A 110 17.51 7.78 -20.76
C ASP A 110 17.64 7.52 -22.27
N ASP A 111 17.37 8.52 -23.10
CA ASP A 111 17.61 8.49 -24.55
C ASP A 111 19.12 8.43 -24.80
N SER A 112 19.76 7.32 -24.45
CA SER A 112 21.14 7.02 -24.80
C SER A 112 21.14 6.16 -26.05
N GLU A 113 20.95 6.81 -27.20
CA GLU A 113 21.67 6.51 -28.45
C GLU A 113 21.33 7.55 -29.54
N SER A 114 22.27 8.47 -29.75
CA SER A 114 22.69 9.03 -31.05
C SER A 114 21.70 9.88 -31.87
N ALA A 115 21.66 11.21 -31.62
CA ALA A 115 21.45 12.20 -32.68
C ALA A 115 22.10 13.55 -32.32
N PRO A 116 22.76 14.25 -33.26
CA PRO A 116 23.45 15.50 -32.98
C PRO A 116 22.45 16.65 -32.80
N SER A 117 22.53 17.29 -31.62
CA SER A 117 22.25 18.69 -31.32
C SER A 117 21.17 19.40 -32.17
N THR A 118 19.93 19.37 -31.67
CA THR A 118 19.02 20.52 -31.78
C THR A 118 18.49 20.87 -30.39
N PRO A 119 18.49 22.16 -29.97
CA PRO A 119 18.08 22.55 -28.62
C PRO A 119 16.55 22.59 -28.55
N SER A 120 15.91 21.42 -28.49
CA SER A 120 14.47 21.34 -28.29
C SER A 120 14.16 21.16 -26.80
N LYS A 121 13.53 22.19 -26.23
CA LYS A 121 12.71 22.23 -25.01
C LYS A 121 12.82 21.02 -24.07
N ARG A 122 13.32 21.24 -22.85
CA ARG A 122 13.25 20.35 -21.66
C ARG A 122 12.12 19.31 -21.79
N GLY A 123 12.44 18.19 -22.42
CA GLY A 123 11.49 17.13 -22.70
C GLY A 123 11.29 16.34 -21.42
N ASN A 124 10.06 16.22 -20.96
CA ASN A 124 9.73 15.28 -19.90
C ASN A 124 10.12 13.88 -20.40
N ALA A 125 11.23 13.32 -19.90
CA ALA A 125 11.62 11.95 -20.15
C ALA A 125 10.40 11.04 -19.94
N LYS A 126 10.11 10.18 -20.92
CA LYS A 126 8.89 9.37 -20.93
C LYS A 126 8.96 8.33 -19.81
N ARG A 127 8.38 8.66 -18.66
CA ARG A 127 8.27 7.76 -17.50
C ARG A 127 7.50 6.52 -17.91
N GLN A 128 8.13 5.36 -17.76
CA GLN A 128 7.46 4.08 -17.93
C GLN A 128 7.26 3.42 -16.57
N PHE A 129 6.14 2.71 -16.42
CA PHE A 129 5.79 2.05 -15.17
C PHE A 129 5.96 0.55 -15.30
N VAL A 130 6.77 0.00 -14.41
CA VAL A 130 7.07 -1.43 -14.35
C VAL A 130 6.51 -1.97 -13.04
N TRP A 131 5.98 -3.20 -13.10
CA TRP A 131 5.48 -3.92 -11.95
C TRP A 131 6.44 -5.04 -11.56
N SER A 132 6.77 -5.17 -10.29
CA SER A 132 7.58 -6.27 -9.75
C SER A 132 6.91 -6.85 -8.52
N LEU A 133 7.28 -8.08 -8.16
CA LEU A 133 6.97 -8.58 -6.81
C LEU A 133 7.72 -7.74 -5.79
N ARG A 134 7.14 -7.62 -4.60
CA ARG A 134 7.83 -7.01 -3.47
C ARG A 134 8.93 -7.96 -2.99
N ASP A 135 10.15 -7.42 -2.87
CA ASP A 135 11.24 -8.11 -2.18
C ASP A 135 10.90 -8.16 -0.68
N LEU A 136 10.81 -9.37 -0.15
CA LEU A 136 10.67 -9.57 1.29
C LEU A 136 11.98 -9.13 1.96
N PRO A 137 11.95 -8.23 2.96
CA PRO A 137 13.12 -8.09 3.81
C PRO A 137 13.36 -9.44 4.52
N ASP A 138 14.61 -9.90 4.60
CA ASP A 138 15.03 -11.15 5.26
C ASP A 138 14.62 -11.26 6.75
N VAL A 139 13.95 -10.23 7.28
CA VAL A 139 13.54 -10.09 8.67
C VAL A 139 12.04 -10.38 8.80
N GLU A 140 11.62 -11.59 8.44
CA GLU A 140 10.32 -12.15 8.92
C GLU A 140 10.37 -12.50 10.42
N SER A 141 11.47 -12.24 11.10
CA SER A 141 11.77 -12.79 12.43
C SER A 141 11.25 -11.99 13.63
N GLN A 142 10.52 -10.89 13.45
CA GLN A 142 10.10 -10.05 14.59
C GLN A 142 8.63 -9.63 14.53
N SER A 143 7.73 -10.59 14.83
CA SER A 143 6.36 -10.40 15.35
C SER A 143 5.33 -9.70 14.42
N THR A 144 4.03 -10.00 14.37
CA THR A 144 3.16 -11.13 14.71
C THR A 144 1.86 -10.89 13.91
N SER A 145 1.18 -11.96 13.49
CA SER A 145 -0.14 -12.05 12.80
C SER A 145 -0.24 -11.96 11.27
N TRP A 146 0.72 -11.37 10.56
CA TRP A 146 0.64 -11.26 9.10
C TRP A 146 1.86 -11.87 8.39
N SER A 147 1.61 -12.84 7.50
CA SER A 147 2.62 -13.49 6.66
C SER A 147 2.37 -13.18 5.18
N TYR A 148 3.40 -12.74 4.47
CA TYR A 148 3.31 -12.42 3.05
C TYR A 148 2.94 -13.64 2.20
N SER A 149 3.51 -14.81 2.54
CA SER A 149 3.25 -16.06 1.82
C SER A 149 1.81 -16.55 2.02
N GLU A 150 1.30 -16.50 3.25
CA GLU A 150 -0.09 -16.86 3.57
C GLU A 150 -1.08 -15.90 2.92
N HIS A 151 -0.75 -14.61 2.90
CA HIS A 151 -1.58 -13.57 2.28
C HIS A 151 -1.73 -13.80 0.78
N TRP A 152 -0.64 -14.13 0.08
CA TRP A 152 -0.72 -14.58 -1.31
C TRP A 152 -1.57 -15.84 -1.44
N GLN A 153 -1.31 -16.88 -0.65
CA GLN A 153 -2.05 -18.14 -0.73
C GLN A 153 -3.56 -17.97 -0.58
N ARG A 154 -4.02 -17.06 0.30
CA ARG A 154 -5.45 -16.74 0.46
C ARG A 154 -6.07 -16.14 -0.81
N LEU A 155 -5.38 -15.20 -1.47
CA LEU A 155 -5.85 -14.65 -2.75
C LEU A 155 -5.86 -15.71 -3.87
N LEU A 156 -4.87 -16.61 -3.86
CA LEU A 156 -4.77 -17.69 -4.86
C LEU A 156 -5.80 -18.81 -4.62
N SER A 157 -6.20 -19.06 -3.37
CA SER A 157 -7.25 -20.02 -3.02
C SER A 157 -8.66 -19.49 -3.30
N GLY A 158 -8.79 -18.17 -3.45
CA GLY A 158 -10.02 -17.50 -3.86
C GLY A 158 -10.75 -16.76 -2.75
N ALA A 159 -10.07 -16.42 -1.65
CA ALA A 159 -10.60 -15.50 -0.66
C ALA A 159 -10.93 -14.13 -1.29
N HIS A 160 -11.91 -13.43 -0.74
CA HIS A 160 -12.33 -12.15 -1.28
C HIS A 160 -11.22 -11.09 -1.07
N PRO A 161 -10.82 -10.33 -2.11
CA PRO A 161 -9.69 -9.42 -1.99
C PRO A 161 -9.92 -8.31 -0.97
N GLU A 162 -11.17 -7.90 -0.72
CA GLU A 162 -11.46 -6.86 0.28
C GLU A 162 -11.30 -7.37 1.71
N GLU A 163 -11.64 -8.63 1.98
CA GLU A 163 -11.49 -9.24 3.31
C GLU A 163 -10.01 -9.38 3.66
N VAL A 164 -9.26 -9.98 2.73
CA VAL A 164 -7.80 -10.13 2.83
C VAL A 164 -7.12 -8.75 2.93
N GLY A 165 -7.61 -7.75 2.17
CA GLY A 165 -7.12 -6.39 2.27
C GLY A 165 -7.44 -5.70 3.60
N ALA A 166 -8.57 -6.01 4.23
CA ALA A 166 -8.94 -5.46 5.54
C ALA A 166 -8.04 -6.00 6.65
N GLU A 167 -7.70 -7.30 6.61
CA GLU A 167 -6.73 -7.91 7.53
C GLU A 167 -5.37 -7.23 7.43
N TYR A 168 -4.89 -6.98 6.21
CA TYR A 168 -3.63 -6.26 5.99
C TYR A 168 -3.65 -4.83 6.55
N LYS A 169 -4.76 -4.11 6.36
CA LYS A 169 -4.92 -2.76 6.94
C LYS A 169 -4.90 -2.80 8.46
N HIS A 170 -5.60 -3.76 9.07
CA HIS A 170 -5.61 -3.93 10.52
C HIS A 170 -4.20 -4.21 11.05
N PHE A 171 -3.43 -5.05 10.36
CA PHE A 171 -2.03 -5.30 10.69
C PHE A 171 -1.18 -4.02 10.62
N LEU A 172 -1.30 -3.21 9.57
CA LEU A 172 -0.58 -1.93 9.47
C LEU A 172 -0.97 -0.95 10.58
N GLU A 173 -2.25 -0.92 10.97
CA GLU A 173 -2.70 -0.10 12.09
C GLU A 173 -2.13 -0.56 13.43
N GLN A 174 -1.99 -1.87 13.63
CA GLN A 174 -1.33 -2.44 14.82
C GLN A 174 0.15 -2.08 14.84
N LEU A 175 0.87 -2.27 13.74
CA LEU A 175 2.28 -1.88 13.64
C LEU A 175 2.47 -0.40 13.98
N LYS A 176 1.64 0.49 13.43
CA LYS A 176 1.73 1.92 13.72
C LYS A 176 1.46 2.23 15.21
N LYS A 177 0.54 1.50 15.85
CA LYS A 177 0.26 1.65 17.29
C LYS A 177 1.45 1.16 18.12
N ASP A 178 2.07 0.05 17.74
CA ASP A 178 3.21 -0.53 18.45
C ASP A 178 4.48 0.31 18.27
N GLU A 179 4.76 0.78 17.05
CA GLU A 179 5.84 1.74 16.77
C GLU A 179 5.69 3.00 17.61
N ARG A 180 4.48 3.56 17.65
CA ARG A 180 4.18 4.74 18.46
C ARG A 180 4.33 4.46 19.94
N ARG A 181 3.87 3.30 20.42
CA ARG A 181 4.04 2.89 21.82
C ARG A 181 5.53 2.78 22.18
N HIS A 182 6.33 2.14 21.34
CA HIS A 182 7.77 2.04 21.51
C HIS A 182 8.46 3.42 21.46
N ALA A 183 8.05 4.31 20.55
CA ALA A 183 8.55 5.68 20.48
C ALA A 183 8.24 6.47 21.76
N ILE A 184 7.06 6.26 22.34
CA ILE A 184 6.68 6.84 23.63
C ILE A 184 7.50 6.26 24.78
N GLU A 185 7.69 4.93 24.82
CA GLU A 185 8.44 4.24 25.88
C GLU A 185 9.94 4.58 25.84
N SER A 186 10.51 4.75 24.64
CA SER A 186 11.89 5.20 24.43
C SER A 186 12.08 6.72 24.63
N GLY A 187 11.00 7.48 24.79
CA GLY A 187 11.02 8.93 24.96
C GLY A 187 11.25 9.74 23.67
N ALA A 188 11.26 9.08 22.51
CA ALA A 188 11.36 9.73 21.20
C ALA A 188 10.09 10.52 20.84
N GLU A 189 8.92 10.05 21.29
CA GLU A 189 7.63 10.72 21.11
C GLU A 189 6.97 11.04 22.46
N ARG A 190 6.23 12.15 22.53
CA ARG A 190 5.44 12.52 23.72
C ARG A 190 4.00 12.05 23.56
N ARG A 191 3.41 11.54 24.65
CA ARG A 191 1.96 11.26 24.72
C ARG A 191 1.16 12.53 24.48
N THR A 192 -0.01 12.40 23.84
CA THR A 192 -0.96 13.51 23.72
C THR A 192 -1.61 13.80 25.06
N GLU A 193 -2.23 14.97 25.21
CA GLU A 193 -2.87 15.34 26.47
C GLU A 193 -4.04 14.44 26.85
N GLU A 194 -4.82 14.00 25.88
CA GLU A 194 -5.95 13.07 26.12
C GLU A 194 -5.44 11.70 26.58
N GLU A 195 -4.31 11.25 26.03
CA GLU A 195 -3.63 10.04 26.49
C GLU A 195 -3.07 10.20 27.89
N ILE A 196 -2.52 11.38 28.23
CA ILE A 196 -2.05 11.69 29.59
C ILE A 196 -3.21 11.68 30.60
N TRP A 197 -4.39 12.16 30.19
CA TRP A 197 -5.61 12.13 31.01
C TRP A 197 -6.09 10.69 31.28
N ALA A 198 -6.03 9.83 30.27
CA ALA A 198 -6.39 8.42 30.40
C ALA A 198 -5.32 7.57 31.12
N TRP A 199 -4.13 8.13 31.38
CA TRP A 199 -3.01 7.36 31.91
C TRP A 199 -3.12 7.17 33.42
N LYS A 200 -3.23 5.91 33.87
CA LYS A 200 -3.34 5.52 35.28
C LYS A 200 -2.18 6.02 36.15
N ASP A 201 -0.98 6.17 35.59
CA ASP A 201 0.23 6.59 36.31
C ASP A 201 0.47 8.11 36.25
N ARG A 202 -0.58 8.91 36.02
CA ARG A 202 -0.49 10.38 36.02
C ARG A 202 0.16 10.84 37.33
N LYS A 203 1.23 11.62 37.21
CA LYS A 203 1.96 12.20 38.34
C LYS A 203 1.02 13.15 39.10
N VAL A 204 0.61 12.74 40.30
CA VAL A 204 -0.32 13.50 41.15
C VAL A 204 0.24 14.90 41.40
N GLY A 205 -0.55 15.93 41.10
CA GLY A 205 -0.15 17.33 41.30
C GLY A 205 0.56 18.01 40.12
N VAL A 206 0.80 17.29 39.01
CA VAL A 206 1.24 17.89 37.75
C VAL A 206 0.04 18.07 36.81
N THR A 207 -0.23 19.31 36.40
CA THR A 207 -1.34 19.65 35.49
C THR A 207 -0.94 19.48 34.02
N THR A 208 -1.91 19.25 33.14
CA THR A 208 -1.68 19.19 31.68
C THR A 208 -1.72 20.60 31.05
N GLU A 209 -1.34 20.73 29.78
CA GLU A 209 -1.42 21.99 29.02
C GLU A 209 -2.88 22.45 28.84
N LYS A 210 -3.81 21.55 28.49
CA LYS A 210 -5.28 21.76 28.47
C LYS A 210 -5.80 22.32 29.80
N GLU A 211 -5.38 21.75 30.92
CA GLU A 211 -5.76 22.25 32.26
C GLU A 211 -5.18 23.64 32.54
N ARG A 212 -4.10 24.03 31.87
CA ARG A 212 -3.48 25.36 32.00
C ARG A 212 -3.98 26.35 30.96
N GLY A 213 -4.74 25.93 29.95
CA GLY A 213 -5.22 26.79 28.88
C GLY A 213 -6.12 27.94 29.35
N HIS A 214 -6.70 27.83 30.55
CA HIS A 214 -7.45 28.91 31.19
C HIS A 214 -6.56 29.96 31.90
N LEU A 215 -5.24 29.73 31.98
CA LEU A 215 -4.29 30.65 32.62
C LEU A 215 -3.76 31.65 31.59
N ASN A 216 -3.47 32.88 32.04
CA ASN A 216 -2.76 33.84 31.20
C ASN A 216 -1.40 33.28 30.74
N LYS A 217 -1.00 33.56 29.50
CA LYS A 217 0.22 33.05 28.83
C LYS A 217 1.49 33.07 29.69
N ARG A 218 1.69 34.14 30.47
CA ARG A 218 2.83 34.26 31.42
C ARG A 218 2.80 33.21 32.54
N ARG A 219 1.61 32.89 33.06
CA ARG A 219 1.42 31.90 34.12
C ARG A 219 1.44 30.50 33.54
N GLU A 220 0.79 30.27 32.41
CA GLU A 220 0.79 29.02 31.65
C GLU A 220 2.23 28.51 31.42
N LEU A 221 3.12 29.35 30.88
CA LEU A 221 4.52 28.97 30.61
C LEU A 221 5.34 28.67 31.89
N LYS A 222 5.07 29.36 33.01
CA LYS A 222 5.83 29.20 34.26
C LYS A 222 5.26 28.12 35.19
N ARG A 223 4.02 27.69 34.97
CA ARG A 223 3.32 26.70 35.80
C ARG A 223 3.98 25.31 35.77
N PRO A 224 4.36 24.73 34.61
CA PRO A 224 4.96 23.40 34.57
C PRO A 224 6.21 23.30 35.44
N GLN A 225 7.12 24.29 35.34
CA GLN A 225 8.34 24.30 36.14
C GLN A 225 8.05 24.35 37.66
N LYS A 226 6.99 25.04 38.09
CA LYS A 226 6.61 25.10 39.51
C LYS A 226 6.00 23.80 40.00
N GLU A 227 5.19 23.15 39.18
CA GLU A 227 4.53 21.90 39.53
C GLU A 227 5.52 20.74 39.58
N TRP A 228 6.45 20.65 38.62
CA TRP A 228 7.53 19.67 38.67
C TRP A 228 8.43 19.85 39.90
N LYS A 229 8.84 21.08 40.22
CA LYS A 229 9.61 21.35 41.46
C LYS A 229 8.86 20.92 42.73
N ARG A 230 7.53 21.11 42.76
CA ARG A 230 6.70 20.69 43.89
C ARG A 230 6.57 19.18 43.94
N TYR A 231 6.37 18.54 42.79
CA TYR A 231 6.29 17.09 42.64
C TYR A 231 7.58 16.41 43.10
N ASP A 232 8.75 16.90 42.67
CA ASP A 232 10.05 16.36 43.08
C ASP A 232 10.25 16.46 44.59
N ARG A 233 9.92 17.62 45.18
CA ARG A 233 9.96 17.80 46.64
C ARG A 233 9.00 16.84 47.36
N TRP A 234 7.81 16.63 46.82
CA TRP A 234 6.83 15.70 47.38
C TRP A 234 7.31 14.25 47.29
N GLN A 235 7.88 13.83 46.16
CA GLN A 235 8.50 12.50 46.02
C GLN A 235 9.65 12.29 47.00
N GLN A 236 10.47 13.31 47.24
CA GLN A 236 11.57 13.24 48.18
C GLN A 236 11.06 13.00 49.61
N LEU A 237 10.04 13.73 50.05
CA LEU A 237 9.42 13.51 51.37
C LEU A 237 8.84 12.10 51.53
N PHE A 238 8.23 11.53 50.47
CA PHE A 238 7.72 10.17 50.50
C PHE A 238 8.85 9.13 50.59
N ARG A 239 9.93 9.30 49.82
CA ARG A 239 11.11 8.41 49.94
C ARG A 239 11.75 8.48 51.32
N ASP A 240 11.91 9.69 51.87
CA ASP A 240 12.54 9.90 53.17
C ASP A 240 11.71 9.25 54.29
N GLN A 241 10.38 9.27 54.19
CA GLN A 241 9.48 8.57 55.11
C GLN A 241 9.58 7.04 55.01
N GLU A 242 9.65 6.48 53.80
CA GLU A 242 9.84 5.03 53.59
C GLU A 242 11.17 4.54 54.17
N THR A 243 12.25 5.33 54.02
CA THR A 243 13.56 5.01 54.59
C THR A 243 13.68 5.21 56.10
N ALA A 244 12.79 5.99 56.70
CA ALA A 244 12.76 6.22 58.15
C ALA A 244 11.97 5.15 58.93
N THR A 245 11.26 4.28 58.22
CA THR A 245 10.45 3.18 58.78
C THR A 245 11.11 1.79 58.69
N VAL A 246 12.38 1.74 58.29
CA VAL A 246 13.25 0.53 58.33
C VAL A 246 14.23 0.68 59.48
#